data_AF-A0A6J3BYL1-F1
#
_entry.id   AF-A0A6J3BYL1-F1
#
_cell.length_a   1.000
_cell.length_b   1.000
_cell.length_c   1.000
_cell.angle_alpha   90.00
_cell.angle_beta   90.00
_cell.angle_gamma   90.00
#
_symmetry.space_group_name_H-M   'P 1'
#
loop_
_entity.id
_entity.type
_entity.pdbx_description
1 polymer ?
#
loop_
_entity_poly.entity_id
_entity_poly.type
_entity_poly.pdbx_seq_one_letter_code
_entity_poly.pdbx_strand_id
1 'polypeptide(L)'
;MLSRRDKLLVQPWQERRFKDHRLKVKSALPAIDDRPPATRPHVALKLKKCQRELDRKDKIQRDNFGLLQRLNNIMRAKRLDNEWSKPLPNFQHKVGVFYDAESLQSRVTARTLADESPDLSYINVKCYACERKKKHYDFKMDASKQNELLLPSLFLH
;
A
#
# COMPACT_ATOMS: atom_id res chain seq x y z
N MET A 1 -91.63 -15.79 2.64
CA MET A 1 -91.12 -16.79 3.61
C MET A 1 -90.72 -18.04 2.84
N LEU A 2 -89.54 -18.61 3.12
CA LEU A 2 -89.10 -19.84 2.45
C LEU A 2 -90.06 -21.00 2.74
N SER A 3 -90.33 -21.82 1.71
CA SER A 3 -91.22 -22.98 1.81
C SER A 3 -90.64 -24.00 2.81
N ARG A 4 -91.51 -24.80 3.44
CA ARG A 4 -91.09 -25.91 4.33
C ARG A 4 -90.15 -26.88 3.60
N ARG A 5 -90.36 -27.06 2.29
CA ARG A 5 -89.49 -27.87 1.43
C ARG A 5 -88.10 -27.25 1.29
N ASP A 6 -88.01 -25.94 1.11
CA ASP A 6 -86.73 -25.24 0.95
C ASP A 6 -85.92 -25.24 2.26
N LYS A 7 -86.58 -25.08 3.40
CA LYS A 7 -85.95 -25.16 4.72
C LYS A 7 -85.34 -26.54 5.01
N LEU A 8 -85.94 -27.61 4.51
CA LEU A 8 -85.47 -28.98 4.75
C LEU A 8 -84.44 -29.46 3.72
N LEU A 9 -84.59 -29.09 2.44
CA LEU A 9 -83.75 -29.63 1.37
C LEU A 9 -82.63 -28.67 0.96
N VAL A 10 -82.89 -27.36 0.95
CA VAL A 10 -81.98 -26.37 0.36
C VAL A 10 -81.13 -25.70 1.43
N GLN A 11 -81.75 -25.29 2.54
CA GLN A 11 -81.10 -24.53 3.60
C GLN A 11 -79.90 -25.27 4.25
N PRO A 12 -79.97 -26.57 4.59
CA PRO A 12 -78.82 -27.27 5.19
C PRO A 12 -77.62 -27.34 4.24
N TRP A 13 -77.89 -27.45 2.94
CA TRP A 13 -76.85 -27.50 1.92
C TRP A 13 -76.18 -26.14 1.74
N GLN A 14 -76.96 -25.06 1.73
CA GLN A 14 -76.46 -23.69 1.71
C GLN A 14 -75.63 -23.37 2.96
N GLU A 15 -76.09 -23.77 4.15
CA GLU A 15 -75.35 -23.57 5.39
C GLU A 15 -74.03 -24.33 5.40
N ARG A 16 -74.00 -25.58 4.90
CA ARG A 16 -72.76 -26.36 4.77
C ARG A 16 -71.79 -25.68 3.80
N ARG A 17 -72.26 -25.31 2.60
CA ARG A 17 -71.45 -24.59 1.60
C ARG A 17 -70.90 -23.28 2.16
N PHE A 18 -71.70 -22.54 2.90
CA PHE A 18 -71.28 -21.29 3.54
C PHE A 18 -70.22 -21.53 4.61
N LYS A 19 -70.39 -22.54 5.48
CA LYS A 19 -69.40 -22.94 6.48
C LYS A 19 -68.08 -23.35 5.81
N ASP A 20 -68.14 -24.18 4.77
CA ASP A 20 -66.95 -24.62 4.02
C ASP A 20 -66.23 -23.46 3.35
N HIS A 21 -66.97 -22.54 2.71
CA HIS A 21 -66.40 -21.32 2.13
C HIS A 21 -65.71 -20.48 3.22
N ARG A 22 -66.38 -20.25 4.36
CA ARG A 22 -65.82 -19.46 5.47
C ARG A 22 -64.57 -20.11 6.06
N LEU A 23 -64.51 -21.44 6.12
CA LEU A 23 -63.31 -22.18 6.52
C LEU A 23 -62.17 -21.94 5.53
N LYS A 24 -62.42 -22.08 4.22
CA LYS A 24 -61.42 -21.83 3.18
C LYS A 24 -60.90 -20.39 3.20
N VAL A 25 -61.78 -19.42 3.38
CA VAL A 25 -61.39 -18.00 3.49
C VAL A 25 -60.55 -17.77 4.75
N LYS A 26 -60.92 -18.36 5.89
CA LYS A 26 -60.14 -18.25 7.13
C LYS A 26 -58.78 -18.92 7.06
N SER A 27 -58.66 -20.04 6.34
CA SER A 27 -57.41 -20.77 6.17
C SER A 27 -56.58 -20.28 4.98
N ALA A 28 -57.06 -19.29 4.22
CA ALA A 28 -56.35 -18.77 3.06
C ALA A 28 -55.07 -18.06 3.53
N LEU A 29 -53.93 -18.48 2.97
CA LEU A 29 -52.64 -17.83 3.15
C LEU A 29 -52.46 -16.72 2.09
N PRO A 30 -51.55 -15.75 2.34
CA PRO A 30 -51.16 -14.77 1.33
C PRO A 30 -50.73 -15.46 0.02
N ALA A 31 -51.13 -14.89 -1.12
CA ALA A 31 -50.74 -15.41 -2.43
C ALA A 31 -49.23 -15.22 -2.71
N ILE A 32 -48.62 -14.24 -2.04
CA ILE A 32 -47.21 -13.88 -2.15
C ILE A 32 -46.62 -13.91 -0.74
N ASP A 33 -45.44 -14.51 -0.62
CA ASP A 33 -44.66 -14.44 0.61
C ASP A 33 -43.95 -13.09 0.70
N ASP A 34 -44.40 -12.24 1.61
CA ASP A 34 -43.81 -10.92 1.89
C ASP A 34 -42.70 -10.97 2.96
N ARG A 35 -42.28 -12.18 3.39
CA ARG A 35 -41.27 -12.32 4.43
C ARG A 35 -39.90 -11.88 3.94
N PRO A 36 -39.12 -11.20 4.81
CA PRO A 36 -37.75 -10.88 4.48
C PRO A 36 -36.93 -12.17 4.29
N PRO A 37 -36.02 -12.20 3.31
CA PRO A 37 -35.10 -13.32 3.13
C PRO A 37 -34.27 -13.56 4.40
N ALA A 38 -33.85 -14.82 4.60
CA ALA A 38 -32.94 -15.16 5.68
C ALA A 38 -31.66 -14.31 5.62
N THR A 39 -31.22 -13.82 6.79
CA THR A 39 -30.02 -13.01 6.93
C THR A 39 -28.81 -13.79 6.45
N ARG A 40 -28.18 -13.29 5.38
CA ARG A 40 -26.96 -13.89 4.85
C ARG A 40 -25.75 -13.30 5.58
N PRO A 41 -24.85 -14.12 6.14
CA PRO A 41 -23.73 -13.62 6.94
C PRO A 41 -22.81 -12.70 6.13
N HIS A 42 -22.63 -12.94 4.82
CA HIS A 42 -21.80 -12.06 3.96
C HIS A 42 -22.42 -10.68 3.69
N VAL A 43 -23.72 -10.49 3.91
CA VAL A 43 -24.39 -9.17 3.78
C VAL A 43 -24.15 -8.34 5.04
N ALA A 44 -24.21 -8.98 6.21
CA ALA A 44 -23.90 -8.35 7.49
C ALA A 44 -22.38 -8.12 7.66
N LEU A 45 -21.58 -9.13 7.31
CA LEU A 45 -20.14 -9.15 7.47
C LEU A 45 -19.48 -8.82 6.13
N LYS A 46 -18.97 -7.59 6.00
CA LYS A 46 -18.24 -7.11 4.82
C LYS A 46 -16.80 -7.63 4.81
N LEU A 47 -16.61 -8.94 4.88
CA LEU A 47 -15.29 -9.60 5.09
C LEU A 47 -14.24 -9.18 4.05
N LYS A 48 -14.62 -9.07 2.77
CA LYS A 48 -13.72 -8.57 1.71
C LYS A 48 -13.27 -7.13 1.92
N LYS A 49 -14.10 -6.30 2.54
CA LYS A 49 -13.71 -4.93 2.92
C LYS A 49 -12.69 -4.99 4.05
N CYS A 50 -12.95 -5.80 5.09
CA CYS A 50 -12.02 -5.96 6.20
C CYS A 50 -10.65 -6.48 5.73
N GLN A 51 -10.63 -7.50 4.87
CA GLN A 51 -9.41 -8.03 4.28
C GLN A 51 -8.61 -6.95 3.55
N ARG A 52 -9.26 -6.19 2.66
CA ARG A 52 -8.58 -5.13 1.90
C ARG A 52 -7.98 -4.05 2.79
N GLU A 53 -8.63 -3.70 3.90
CA GLU A 53 -8.07 -2.71 4.84
C GLU A 53 -6.88 -3.27 5.61
N LEU A 54 -6.86 -4.57 5.94
CA LEU A 54 -5.70 -5.22 6.54
C LEU A 54 -4.53 -5.23 5.56
N ASP A 55 -4.73 -5.72 4.33
CA ASP A 55 -3.69 -5.77 3.31
C ASP A 55 -3.10 -4.37 3.03
N ARG A 56 -3.95 -3.34 3.02
CA ARG A 56 -3.53 -1.94 2.85
C ARG A 56 -2.65 -1.47 4.01
N LYS A 57 -3.04 -1.77 5.25
CA LYS A 57 -2.26 -1.42 6.45
C LYS A 57 -0.91 -2.13 6.46
N ASP A 58 -0.88 -3.41 6.15
CA ASP A 58 0.35 -4.20 6.09
C ASP A 58 1.31 -3.66 5.03
N LYS A 59 0.78 -3.24 3.88
CA LYS A 59 1.58 -2.58 2.84
C LYS A 59 2.19 -1.29 3.37
N ILE A 60 1.39 -0.41 3.98
CA ILE A 60 1.87 0.85 4.55
C ILE A 60 2.95 0.61 5.62
N GLN A 61 2.77 -0.39 6.49
CA GLN A 61 3.75 -0.72 7.52
C GLN A 61 5.08 -1.19 6.91
N ARG A 62 5.05 -2.07 5.91
CA ARG A 62 6.25 -2.51 5.20
C ARG A 62 6.96 -1.35 4.50
N ASP A 63 6.22 -0.48 3.83
CA ASP A 63 6.77 0.68 3.13
C ASP A 63 7.40 1.67 4.13
N ASN A 64 6.73 1.94 5.26
CA ASN A 64 7.26 2.79 6.33
C ASN A 64 8.54 2.24 6.94
N PHE A 65 8.60 0.93 7.19
CA PHE A 65 9.80 0.29 7.70
C PHE A 65 10.98 0.42 6.72
N GLY A 66 10.72 0.16 5.43
CA GLY A 66 11.74 0.34 4.38
C GLY A 66 12.21 1.80 4.26
N LEU A 67 11.31 2.77 4.40
CA LEU A 67 11.66 4.19 4.42
C LEU A 67 12.55 4.53 5.63
N LEU A 68 12.17 4.08 6.83
CA LEU A 68 12.92 4.31 8.06
C LEU A 68 14.33 3.73 7.97
N GLN A 69 14.50 2.52 7.44
CA GLN A 69 15.82 1.93 7.22
C GLN A 69 16.68 2.78 6.28
N ARG A 70 16.11 3.27 5.17
CA ARG A 70 16.83 4.14 4.23
C ARG A 70 17.22 5.48 4.86
N LEU A 71 16.30 6.10 5.59
CA LEU A 71 16.57 7.35 6.31
C LEU A 71 17.67 7.15 7.36
N ASN A 72 17.62 6.09 8.14
CA ASN A 72 18.66 5.76 9.11
C ASN A 72 20.04 5.64 8.44
N ASN A 73 20.12 4.94 7.31
CA ASN A 73 21.36 4.80 6.55
C ASN A 73 21.89 6.15 6.03
N ILE A 74 21.00 7.03 5.54
CA ILE A 74 21.36 8.38 5.10
C ILE A 74 21.86 9.22 6.28
N MET A 75 21.12 9.21 7.39
CA MET A 75 21.47 9.98 8.60
C MET A 75 22.80 9.55 9.21
N ARG A 76 23.11 8.24 9.20
CA ARG A 76 24.40 7.71 9.66
C ARG A 76 25.56 8.08 8.73
N ALA A 77 25.28 8.28 7.45
CA ALA A 77 26.30 8.59 6.45
C ALA A 77 26.50 10.11 6.37
N LYS A 78 27.46 10.65 7.13
CA LYS A 78 27.98 12.02 6.96
C LYS A 78 28.80 12.11 5.66
N ARG A 79 28.13 12.02 4.50
CA ARG A 79 28.75 12.04 3.17
C ARG A 79 28.91 13.44 2.58
N LEU A 80 28.31 14.43 3.22
CA LEU A 80 28.49 15.82 2.86
C LEU A 80 29.41 16.44 3.90
N ASP A 81 30.54 16.99 3.45
CA ASP A 81 31.38 17.90 4.23
C ASP A 81 30.66 19.25 4.33
N ASN A 82 29.46 19.25 4.92
CA ASN A 82 28.68 20.46 5.23
C ASN A 82 29.25 21.16 6.48
N GLU A 83 30.52 20.92 6.80
CA GLU A 83 31.24 21.63 7.84
C GLU A 83 32.01 22.76 7.18
N TRP A 84 31.44 23.95 7.30
CA TRP A 84 32.15 25.18 6.96
C TRP A 84 33.18 25.43 8.06
N SER A 85 34.43 25.03 7.83
CA SER A 85 35.56 25.30 8.74
C SER A 85 35.83 26.80 8.91
N LYS A 86 35.35 27.61 7.97
CA LYS A 86 35.39 29.07 7.99
C LYS A 86 33.98 29.61 7.76
N PRO A 87 33.58 30.69 8.44
CA PRO A 87 32.27 31.30 8.21
C PRO A 87 32.10 31.66 6.73
N LEU A 88 30.87 31.55 6.22
CA LEU A 88 30.57 31.93 4.84
C LEU A 88 31.02 33.38 4.59
N PRO A 89 31.60 33.68 3.42
CA PRO A 89 32.00 35.04 3.09
C PRO A 89 30.79 35.97 3.21
N ASN A 90 30.89 36.97 4.07
CA ASN A 90 29.84 37.99 4.17
C ASN A 90 29.98 38.96 3.00
N PHE A 91 29.06 38.89 2.04
CA PHE A 91 29.02 39.76 0.87
C PHE A 91 28.68 41.23 1.19
N GLN A 92 28.34 41.54 2.44
CA GLN A 92 28.09 42.92 2.88
C GLN A 92 29.37 43.76 2.98
N HIS A 93 30.54 43.12 3.06
CA HIS A 93 31.83 43.81 2.99
C HIS A 93 32.58 43.34 1.75
N LYS A 94 32.72 44.21 0.74
CA LYS A 94 33.60 44.00 -0.40
C LYS A 94 35.06 44.12 0.04
N VAL A 95 35.54 43.18 0.84
CA VAL A 95 36.98 42.98 1.05
C VAL A 95 37.53 42.33 -0.21
N GLY A 96 38.39 43.05 -0.93
CA GLY A 96 39.12 42.50 -2.05
C GLY A 96 39.90 41.28 -1.58
N VAL A 97 39.60 40.12 -2.13
CA VAL A 97 40.40 38.89 -1.92
C VAL A 97 41.69 39.07 -2.73
N PHE A 98 42.53 40.01 -2.31
CA PHE A 98 43.90 40.05 -2.75
C PHE A 98 44.59 38.92 -1.99
N TYR A 99 44.87 37.85 -2.72
CA TYR A 99 45.72 36.76 -2.28
C TYR A 99 46.98 37.36 -1.64
N ASP A 100 47.33 36.86 -0.46
CA ASP A 100 48.55 37.21 0.25
C ASP A 100 49.74 37.17 -0.73
N ALA A 101 50.59 38.19 -0.72
CA ALA A 101 51.65 38.36 -1.73
C ALA A 101 52.57 37.13 -1.81
N GLU A 102 52.76 36.43 -0.69
CA GLU A 102 53.51 35.17 -0.57
C GLU A 102 52.87 34.03 -1.38
N SER A 103 51.54 33.97 -1.44
CA SER A 103 50.79 32.94 -2.19
C SER A 103 50.87 33.15 -3.70
N LEU A 104 50.95 34.41 -4.14
CA LEU A 104 51.18 34.77 -5.54
C LEU A 104 52.61 34.43 -5.99
N GLN A 105 53.61 34.74 -5.17
CA GLN A 105 55.02 34.42 -5.47
C GLN A 105 55.26 32.91 -5.58
N SER A 106 54.60 32.11 -4.74
CA SER A 106 54.65 30.65 -4.78
C SER A 106 54.02 30.05 -6.05
N ARG A 107 52.94 30.64 -6.56
CA ARG A 107 52.31 30.21 -7.82
C ARG A 107 53.10 30.61 -9.06
N VAL A 108 53.75 31.77 -9.03
CA VAL A 108 54.58 32.23 -10.14
C VAL A 108 55.83 31.36 -10.26
N THR A 109 56.51 31.08 -9.15
CA THR A 109 57.68 30.17 -9.14
C THR A 109 57.34 28.74 -9.55
N ALA A 110 56.18 28.21 -9.16
CA ALA A 110 55.71 26.89 -9.61
C ALA A 110 55.41 26.82 -11.12
N ARG A 111 55.04 27.95 -11.75
CA ARG A 111 54.77 28.01 -13.19
C ARG A 111 56.04 28.16 -14.03
N THR A 112 57.08 28.80 -13.51
CA THR A 112 58.33 29.02 -14.27
C THR A 112 59.22 27.78 -14.38
N LEU A 113 58.94 26.70 -13.62
CA LEU A 113 59.73 25.46 -13.64
C LEU A 113 59.08 24.31 -14.44
N ALA A 114 57.91 24.51 -15.04
CA ALA A 114 57.21 23.45 -15.74
C ALA A 114 56.71 23.97 -17.10
N ASP A 115 57.58 23.95 -18.10
CA ASP A 115 57.15 23.96 -19.48
C ASP A 115 57.95 22.91 -20.25
N GLU A 116 57.37 21.71 -20.40
CA GLU A 116 57.59 20.80 -21.52
C GLU A 116 56.24 20.08 -21.76
N SER A 117 55.46 20.67 -22.68
CA SER A 117 54.28 20.17 -23.40
C SER A 117 54.51 18.76 -24.00
N PRO A 118 53.51 17.84 -24.18
CA PRO A 118 52.30 18.12 -24.95
C PRO A 118 50.98 17.41 -24.61
N ASP A 119 49.90 18.08 -25.00
CA ASP A 119 48.60 17.55 -25.44
C ASP A 119 48.17 16.19 -24.87
N LEU A 120 47.44 16.22 -23.75
CA LEU A 120 46.47 15.18 -23.43
C LEU A 120 45.12 15.79 -23.09
N SER A 121 44.23 15.63 -24.06
CA SER A 121 42.81 15.91 -24.07
C SER A 121 42.12 15.66 -22.73
N TYR A 122 41.25 16.60 -22.35
CA TYR A 122 40.30 16.57 -21.23
C TYR A 122 39.24 15.45 -21.37
N ILE A 123 39.65 14.19 -21.48
CA ILE A 123 38.78 13.06 -21.74
C ILE A 123 38.83 12.11 -20.53
N ASN A 124 37.69 12.03 -19.83
CA ASN A 124 37.31 11.04 -18.82
C ASN A 124 37.86 11.17 -17.39
N VAL A 125 37.67 12.32 -16.73
CA VAL A 125 37.63 12.33 -15.26
C VAL A 125 36.31 11.69 -14.81
N LYS A 126 36.32 10.38 -14.55
CA LYS A 126 35.17 9.66 -13.99
C LYS A 126 35.01 10.04 -12.52
N CYS A 127 33.80 10.50 -12.17
CA CYS A 127 33.41 10.74 -10.79
C CYS A 127 33.50 9.45 -9.96
N TYR A 128 33.97 9.55 -8.72
CA TYR A 128 34.11 8.46 -7.74
C TYR A 128 32.81 7.65 -7.53
N ALA A 129 31.64 8.24 -7.82
CA ALA A 129 30.35 7.55 -7.81
C ALA A 129 30.17 6.51 -8.95
N CYS A 130 30.83 6.70 -10.09
CA CYS A 130 30.78 5.80 -11.25
C CYS A 130 31.62 4.54 -11.06
N GLU A 131 32.68 4.60 -10.25
CA GLU A 131 33.57 3.47 -9.99
C GLU A 131 32.97 2.44 -9.01
N ARG A 132 32.12 2.89 -8.08
CA ARG A 132 31.41 1.97 -7.16
C ARG A 132 30.31 1.16 -7.82
N LYS A 133 29.70 1.64 -8.91
CA LYS A 133 28.63 0.91 -9.61
C LYS A 133 29.13 -0.32 -10.39
N LYS A 134 30.45 -0.51 -10.54
CA LYS A 134 31.04 -1.69 -11.22
C LYS A 134 31.21 -2.92 -10.34
N LYS A 135 30.96 -2.84 -9.03
CA LYS A 135 30.81 -4.04 -8.21
C LYS A 135 29.39 -4.56 -8.37
N HIS A 136 29.21 -5.33 -9.45
CA HIS A 136 28.07 -6.21 -9.66
C HIS A 136 27.79 -6.96 -8.35
N TYR A 137 26.62 -6.75 -7.78
CA TYR A 137 26.12 -7.62 -6.73
C TYR A 137 25.50 -8.81 -7.45
N ASP A 138 26.31 -9.85 -7.67
CA ASP A 138 25.78 -11.13 -8.15
C ASP A 138 24.97 -11.73 -7.01
N PHE A 139 23.66 -11.46 -7.05
CA PHE A 139 22.69 -12.13 -6.22
C PHE A 139 22.56 -13.58 -6.73
N LYS A 140 23.40 -14.48 -6.22
CA LYS A 140 23.19 -15.91 -6.36
C LYS A 140 21.90 -16.26 -5.61
N MET A 141 20.85 -16.57 -6.38
CA MET A 141 19.72 -17.33 -5.85
C MET A 141 20.20 -18.76 -5.63
N ASP A 142 20.41 -19.14 -4.37
CA ASP A 142 20.55 -20.55 -4.00
C ASP A 142 19.20 -21.23 -4.16
N ALA A 143 18.99 -21.84 -5.32
CA ALA A 143 17.95 -22.84 -5.52
C ALA A 143 18.42 -24.14 -4.87
N SER A 144 17.96 -24.41 -3.64
CA SER A 144 17.71 -25.77 -3.10
C SER A 144 17.24 -25.72 -1.65
N LYS A 145 15.94 -25.88 -1.45
CA LYS A 145 15.35 -27.03 -0.74
C LYS A 145 13.85 -26.84 -0.65
N GLN A 146 13.14 -27.65 -1.42
CA GLN A 146 11.82 -28.13 -1.05
C GLN A 146 11.93 -28.70 0.36
N ASN A 147 11.14 -28.21 1.30
CA ASN A 147 10.66 -29.05 2.38
C ASN A 147 9.31 -28.56 2.86
N GLU A 148 8.39 -29.51 2.87
CA GLU A 148 6.99 -29.42 3.20
C GLU A 148 6.78 -28.86 4.60
N LEU A 149 5.90 -27.87 4.75
CA LEU A 149 5.22 -27.63 6.02
C LEU A 149 3.72 -27.60 5.74
N LEU A 150 3.15 -28.79 5.89
CA LEU A 150 1.73 -29.07 6.03
C LEU A 150 1.10 -28.07 7.02
N LEU A 151 0.09 -27.34 6.57
CA LEU A 151 -0.80 -26.56 7.43
C LEU A 151 -1.67 -27.53 8.26
N PRO A 152 -1.74 -27.42 9.59
CA PRO A 152 -2.76 -28.12 10.35
C PRO A 152 -4.13 -27.48 10.08
N SER A 153 -5.00 -28.25 9.44
CA SER A 153 -6.42 -27.96 9.31
C SER A 153 -7.08 -27.92 10.68
N LEU A 154 -7.43 -26.73 11.17
CA LEU A 154 -8.35 -26.60 12.30
C LEU A 154 -9.78 -26.51 11.77
N PHE A 155 -10.33 -27.69 11.45
CA PHE A 155 -11.77 -27.94 11.52
C PHE A 155 -12.00 -28.76 12.80
N LEU A 156 -12.62 -28.14 13.81
CA LEU A 156 -13.29 -28.86 14.89
C LEU A 156 -14.79 -28.57 14.78
N HIS A 157 -15.54 -29.67 14.86
CA HIS A 157 -16.99 -29.77 14.91
C HIS A 157 -17.60 -28.99 16.08
#